data_AF-A0A958PE95-F1
#
_entry.id   AF-A0A958PE95-F1
#
_cell.length_a   1.000
_cell.length_b   1.000
_cell.length_c   1.000
_cell.angle_alpha   90.00
_cell.angle_beta   90.00
_cell.angle_gamma   90.00
#
_symmetry.space_group_name_H-M   'P 1'
#
loop_
_entity.id
_entity.type
_entity.pdbx_description
1 polymer ?
#
loop_
_entity_poly.entity_id
_entity_poly.type
_entity_poly.pdbx_seq_one_letter_code
_entity_poly.pdbx_strand_id
1 'polypeptide(L)'
;DCEDYGQAVKYLGSSDNQKLFFTLDQGHIFQKGKIELVCGNTYRMLQQSRFSKHFEFYGSWDTHFGIFDCGPNKSTNLEMTTENISSGCC
;
A
#
# COMPACT_ATOMS: atom_id res chain seq x y z
N ASP A 1 0.51 -8.23 -12.39
CA ASP A 1 -0.59 -7.74 -11.54
C ASP A 1 -0.18 -7.74 -10.07
N CYS A 2 -0.81 -6.91 -9.26
CA CYS A 2 -0.56 -6.78 -7.83
C CYS A 2 -1.79 -7.29 -7.10
N GLU A 3 -1.60 -8.36 -6.35
CA GLU A 3 -2.67 -9.19 -5.81
C GLU A 3 -2.90 -8.87 -4.33
N ASP A 4 -4.16 -8.86 -3.91
CA ASP A 4 -4.56 -8.70 -2.52
C ASP A 4 -4.72 -10.06 -1.84
N TYR A 5 -3.95 -10.25 -0.76
CA TYR A 5 -4.04 -11.43 0.12
C TYR A 5 -4.39 -11.02 1.57
N GLY A 6 -4.89 -9.80 1.78
CA GLY A 6 -5.18 -9.26 3.11
C GLY A 6 -3.91 -8.96 3.90
N GLN A 7 -2.82 -8.61 3.20
CA GLN A 7 -1.51 -8.39 3.81
C GLN A 7 -1.35 -6.96 4.28
N ALA A 8 -0.70 -6.80 5.44
CA ALA A 8 -0.40 -5.50 6.00
C ALA A 8 1.01 -5.45 6.57
N VAL A 9 1.58 -4.26 6.61
CA VAL A 9 2.89 -4.01 7.21
C VAL A 9 2.82 -2.82 8.15
N LYS A 10 3.71 -2.81 9.14
CA LYS A 10 3.90 -1.66 10.03
C LYS A 10 5.36 -1.29 10.10
N TYR A 11 5.65 -0.02 9.83
CA TYR A 11 7.01 0.48 9.90
C TYR A 11 7.42 0.76 11.36
N LEU A 12 8.56 0.23 11.78
CA LEU A 12 9.04 0.34 13.17
C LEU A 12 9.79 1.65 13.45
N GLY A 13 10.27 2.35 12.42
CA GLY A 13 11.08 3.56 12.61
C GLY A 13 12.49 3.28 13.11
N SER A 14 13.04 2.09 12.87
CA SER A 14 14.37 1.66 13.31
C SER A 14 15.48 2.00 12.31
N SER A 15 15.18 2.69 11.20
CA SER A 15 16.19 3.22 10.27
C SER A 15 16.65 4.61 10.71
N ASP A 16 17.96 4.80 10.90
CA ASP A 16 18.53 6.03 11.47
C ASP A 16 18.19 7.29 10.65
N ASN A 17 18.13 7.15 9.33
CA ASN A 17 17.84 8.26 8.40
C ASN A 17 16.33 8.44 8.12
N GLN A 18 15.48 7.53 8.59
CA GLN A 18 14.05 7.48 8.23
C GLN A 18 13.18 7.19 9.44
N LYS A 19 13.39 7.92 10.55
CA LYS A 19 12.73 7.60 11.83
C LYS A 19 11.21 7.78 11.82
N LEU A 20 10.68 8.70 11.01
CA LEU A 20 9.26 9.06 11.02
C LEU A 20 8.44 8.37 9.92
N PHE A 21 9.02 8.23 8.73
CA PHE A 21 8.39 7.59 7.58
C PHE A 21 9.46 6.90 6.73
N PHE A 22 9.07 5.79 6.10
CA PHE A 22 9.87 5.05 5.12
C PHE A 22 9.21 5.16 3.74
N THR A 23 9.96 5.61 2.75
CA THR A 23 9.49 5.69 1.37
C THR A 23 10.12 4.58 0.56
N LEU A 24 9.32 3.63 0.06
CA LEU A 24 9.79 2.55 -0.81
C LEU A 24 9.87 3.01 -2.27
N ASP A 25 8.83 3.72 -2.73
CA ASP A 25 8.72 4.36 -4.05
C ASP A 25 7.72 5.54 -3.98
N GLN A 26 7.32 6.09 -5.14
CA GLN A 26 6.41 7.24 -5.22
C GLN A 26 5.00 6.97 -4.66
N GLY A 27 4.56 5.71 -4.56
CA GLY A 27 3.23 5.31 -4.08
C GLY A 27 3.20 4.65 -2.70
N HIS A 28 4.36 4.34 -2.12
CA HIS A 28 4.48 3.61 -0.85
C HIS A 28 5.25 4.43 0.19
N ILE A 29 4.50 5.13 1.05
CA ILE A 29 5.03 5.91 2.18
C ILE A 29 4.47 5.33 3.47
N PHE A 30 5.31 4.64 4.24
CA PHE A 30 4.92 3.99 5.48
C PHE A 30 5.24 4.86 6.68
N GLN A 31 4.23 5.28 7.44
CA GLN A 31 4.43 6.05 8.66
C GLN A 31 4.80 5.14 9.84
N LYS A 32 5.74 5.60 10.69
CA LYS A 32 6.15 4.86 11.88
C LYS A 32 4.92 4.53 12.75
N GLY A 33 4.81 3.26 13.13
CA GLY A 33 3.78 2.76 14.05
C GLY A 33 2.41 2.53 13.42
N LYS A 34 2.19 3.00 12.19
CA LYS A 34 0.94 2.81 11.46
C LYS A 34 0.96 1.48 10.69
N ILE A 35 -0.13 0.72 10.80
CA ILE A 35 -0.35 -0.48 10.00
C ILE A 35 -0.99 -0.03 8.68
N GLU A 36 -0.43 -0.48 7.56
CA GLU A 36 -0.93 -0.17 6.23
C GLU A 36 -1.06 -1.44 5.38
N LEU A 37 -2.15 -1.54 4.64
CA LEU A 37 -2.39 -2.62 3.69
C LEU A 37 -1.43 -2.49 2.50
N VAL A 38 -0.92 -3.64 2.06
CA VAL A 38 -0.01 -3.75 0.93
C VAL A 38 -0.38 -4.95 0.09
N CYS A 39 -0.06 -4.92 -1.20
CA CYS A 39 -0.23 -6.11 -2.01
C CYS A 39 0.88 -7.12 -1.82
N GLY A 40 0.63 -8.32 -2.33
CA GLY A 40 1.54 -9.47 -2.24
C GLY A 40 2.97 -9.17 -2.66
N ASN A 41 3.15 -8.42 -3.75
CA ASN A 41 4.48 -8.10 -4.26
C ASN A 41 5.24 -7.19 -3.29
N THR A 42 4.61 -6.11 -2.81
CA THR A 42 5.21 -5.18 -1.85
C THR A 42 5.53 -5.89 -0.53
N TYR A 43 4.63 -6.76 -0.05
CA TYR A 43 4.87 -7.56 1.15
C TYR A 43 6.11 -8.44 0.99
N ARG A 44 6.23 -9.19 -0.11
CA ARG A 44 7.41 -10.03 -0.40
C ARG A 44 8.68 -9.19 -0.52
N MET A 45 8.62 -8.06 -1.22
CA MET A 45 9.77 -7.16 -1.38
C MET A 45 10.31 -6.67 -0.03
N LEU A 46 9.42 -6.24 0.87
CA LEU A 46 9.81 -5.81 2.21
C LEU A 46 10.35 -6.98 3.04
N GLN A 47 9.68 -8.13 3.00
CA GLN A 47 10.01 -9.31 3.81
C GLN A 47 11.32 -9.98 3.39
N GLN A 48 11.60 -10.05 2.09
CA GLN A 48 12.75 -10.78 1.52
C GLN A 48 13.98 -9.89 1.31
N SER A 49 13.91 -8.61 1.64
CA SER A 49 15.02 -7.67 1.50
C SER A 49 15.62 -7.29 2.86
N ARG A 50 16.70 -6.49 2.80
CA ARG A 50 17.34 -5.86 3.98
C ARG A 50 16.39 -5.00 4.82
N PHE A 51 15.21 -4.66 4.30
CA PHE A 51 14.21 -3.86 4.99
C PHE A 51 13.39 -4.64 6.01
N SER A 52 13.36 -5.97 5.92
CA SER A 52 12.54 -6.84 6.78
C SER A 52 12.65 -6.52 8.28
N LYS A 53 13.87 -6.26 8.78
CA LYS A 53 14.12 -5.90 10.19
C LYS A 53 13.51 -4.57 10.65
N HIS A 54 13.01 -3.76 9.72
CA HIS A 54 12.40 -2.46 9.99
C HIS A 54 10.87 -2.49 9.93
N PHE A 55 10.28 -3.65 9.62
CA PHE A 55 8.84 -3.81 9.47
C PHE A 55 8.32 -4.99 10.30
N GLU A 56 7.11 -4.83 10.84
CA GLU A 56 6.27 -5.94 11.28
C GLU A 56 5.33 -6.32 10.13
N PHE A 57 5.06 -7.61 9.99
CA PHE A 57 4.29 -8.18 8.90
C PHE A 57 3.05 -8.90 9.43
N TYR A 58 1.92 -8.70 8.74
CA TYR A 58 0.61 -9.23 9.13
C TYR A 58 -0.10 -9.84 7.92
N GLY A 59 -0.93 -10.87 8.17
CA GLY A 59 -1.70 -11.58 7.16
C GLY A 59 -1.09 -12.92 6.76
N SER A 60 -1.75 -13.64 5.84
CA SER A 60 -1.28 -14.91 5.27
C SER A 60 -1.38 -14.90 3.74
N TRP A 61 -1.13 -16.04 3.10
CA TRP A 61 -1.27 -16.22 1.65
C TRP A 61 -2.47 -17.11 1.28
N ASP A 62 -3.31 -17.46 2.26
CA ASP A 62 -4.30 -18.53 2.12
C ASP A 62 -5.54 -18.09 1.34
N THR A 63 -5.87 -16.80 1.39
CA THR A 63 -7.06 -16.24 0.74
C THR A 63 -6.65 -15.11 -0.20
N HIS A 64 -7.04 -15.24 -1.46
CA HIS A 64 -6.88 -14.21 -2.47
C HIS A 64 -8.17 -13.39 -2.56
N PHE A 65 -8.06 -12.08 -2.32
CA PHE A 65 -9.18 -11.14 -2.34
C PHE A 65 -9.35 -10.44 -3.70
N GLY A 66 -8.48 -10.74 -4.67
CA GLY A 66 -8.51 -10.16 -6.01
C GLY A 66 -7.35 -9.20 -6.26
N ILE A 67 -7.57 -8.25 -7.17
CA ILE A 67 -6.56 -7.28 -7.58
C ILE A 67 -6.46 -6.17 -6.53
N PHE A 68 -5.25 -5.90 -6.06
CA PHE A 68 -4.95 -4.79 -5.18
C PHE A 68 -4.70 -3.51 -6.01
N ASP A 69 -5.34 -2.42 -5.64
CA ASP A 69 -5.15 -1.11 -6.27
C ASP A 69 -3.79 -0.52 -5.86
N CYS A 70 -2.72 -0.92 -6.56
CA CYS A 70 -1.38 -0.39 -6.37
C CYS A 70 -0.93 0.47 -7.55
N GLY A 71 -0.09 1.46 -7.24
CA GLY A 71 0.54 2.33 -8.23
C GLY A 71 0.25 3.81 -7.96
N PRO A 72 0.88 4.72 -8.71
CA PRO A 72 0.64 6.16 -8.60
C PRO A 72 -0.80 6.55 -8.97
N ASN A 73 -1.50 5.70 -9.71
CA ASN A 73 -2.93 5.82 -10.01
C ASN A 73 -3.72 4.91 -9.07
N LYS A 74 -3.61 5.12 -7.75
CA LYS A 74 -4.63 4.57 -6.83
C LYS A 74 -5.96 5.11 -7.31
N SER A 75 -6.78 4.23 -7.87
CA SER A 75 -8.14 4.56 -8.26
C SER A 75 -8.91 4.69 -6.96
N THR A 76 -8.94 5.90 -6.41
CA THR A 76 -9.81 6.23 -5.29
C THR A 76 -11.23 5.89 -5.73
N ASN A 77 -11.72 4.72 -5.36
CA ASN A 77 -13.11 4.35 -5.51
C ASN A 77 -13.89 5.11 -4.42
N LEU A 78 -13.89 6.44 -4.53
CA LEU A 78 -15.00 7.21 -4.00
C LEU A 78 -16.11 7.01 -5.04
N GLU A 79 -17.05 6.14 -4.73
CA GLU A 79 -18.40 6.26 -5.30
C GLU A 79 -18.95 7.62 -4.86
N MET A 80 -18.62 8.66 -5.62
CA MET A 80 -19.29 9.94 -5.56
C MET A 80 -20.61 9.76 -6.29
N THR A 81 -21.62 9.33 -5.54
CA THR A 81 -23.02 9.35 -5.96
C THR A 81 -23.50 10.81 -6.01
N THR A 82 -23.25 11.52 -7.11
CA THR A 82 -24.03 12.73 -7.45
C THR A 82 -24.00 13.00 -8.96
N GLU A 83 -25.09 12.55 -9.59
CA GLU A 83 -25.90 13.17 -10.64
C GLU A 83 -25.33 14.23 -11.61
N ASN A 84 -25.71 14.00 -12.89
CA ASN A 84 -25.99 14.95 -13.97
C ASN A 84 -24.83 15.55 -14.80
N ILE A 85 -24.64 14.86 -15.93
CA ILE A 85 -24.18 15.29 -17.26
C ILE A 85 -24.59 16.73 -17.61
N SER A 86 -23.62 17.59 -17.96
CA SER A 86 -23.71 18.58 -19.06
C SER A 86 -22.51 19.53 -19.06
N SER A 87 -21.61 19.39 -20.04
CA SER A 87 -20.77 20.46 -20.60
C SER A 87 -20.15 19.87 -21.88
N GLY A 88 -20.58 20.19 -23.10
CA GLY A 88 -20.63 21.54 -23.65
C GLY A 88 -19.23 21.91 -24.17
N CYS A 89 -18.78 21.30 -25.27
CA CYS A 89 -17.51 21.64 -25.93
C CYS A 89 -17.72 22.85 -26.87
N CYS A 90 -16.83 23.84 -26.74
CA CYS A 90 -16.56 24.85 -27.78
C CYS A 90 -15.62 24.28 -28.84
#